data_AF-A0A8S1LZ02-F1
#
_entry.id   AF-A0A8S1LZ02-F1
#
_cell.length_a   1.000
_cell.length_b   1.000
_cell.length_c   1.000
_cell.angle_alpha   90.00
_cell.angle_beta   90.00
_cell.angle_gamma   90.00
#
_symmetry.space_group_name_H-M   'P 1'
#
loop_
_entity.id
_entity.type
_entity.pdbx_description
1 polymer ?
#
loop_
_entity_poly.entity_id
_entity_poly.type
_entity_poly.pdbx_seq_one_letter_code
_entity_poly.pdbx_strand_id
1 'polypeptide(L)'
;MKVLNNKKTRIQNREDIQYFVFPDKFDHTQSGVPGNPCYNIRFRIFVFFSYIVLTQIFQLFCTPTDRIIGIQDIGHLITTPINNLYKEYRWFSILIQLLSAIILDATYLYISLYWVIYQRNFRLFASLIIFYVVRAIHLNLVKLEFPQGYFWEDPNIPSLVVKYGYFSDFFYSGHVGYLVICGLEMRMIDKKYMSAFFFFCSLFQAFVVITFQIHYTIDVTTGCIFAHYFYNQACYWEVKIDFILKILANILVYKQKQTIGKQEVQGNKQIGVIIV
;
A
#
# COMPACT_ATOMS: atom_id res chain seq x y z
N MET A 1 -43.06 -0.58 11.52
CA MET A 1 -42.21 -0.17 12.67
C MET A 1 -42.38 -1.19 13.78
N LYS A 2 -41.48 -2.16 13.91
CA LYS A 2 -41.39 -3.02 15.09
C LYS A 2 -40.59 -2.25 16.14
N VAL A 3 -41.21 -2.00 17.29
CA VAL A 3 -40.57 -1.43 18.48
C VAL A 3 -39.48 -2.39 18.93
N LEU A 4 -38.23 -2.09 18.57
CA LEU A 4 -37.06 -2.76 19.11
C LEU A 4 -36.93 -2.35 20.58
N ASN A 5 -37.00 -3.36 21.43
CA ASN A 5 -37.02 -3.26 22.88
C ASN A 5 -35.88 -2.37 23.40
N ASN A 6 -36.25 -1.35 24.16
CA ASN A 6 -35.42 -0.25 24.65
C ASN A 6 -34.53 -0.66 25.85
N LYS A 7 -33.91 -1.86 25.83
CA LYS A 7 -33.36 -2.48 27.06
C LYS A 7 -31.92 -3.03 27.04
N LYS A 8 -31.11 -2.74 26.02
CA LYS A 8 -29.65 -2.98 26.10
C LYS A 8 -28.84 -1.86 25.43
N THR A 9 -28.87 -0.66 26.02
CA THR A 9 -28.01 0.47 25.62
C THR A 9 -26.76 0.63 26.50
N ARG A 10 -26.53 -0.25 27.48
CA ARG A 10 -25.30 -0.27 28.28
C ARG A 10 -24.46 -1.49 27.88
N ILE A 11 -23.31 -1.22 27.27
CA ILE A 11 -22.22 -2.18 27.14
C ILE A 11 -21.65 -2.35 28.54
N GLN A 12 -21.86 -3.51 29.18
CA GLN A 12 -21.27 -3.80 30.49
C GLN A 12 -20.08 -4.74 30.35
N ASN A 13 -20.12 -5.68 29.40
CA ASN A 13 -19.06 -6.67 29.18
C ASN A 13 -18.63 -6.75 27.70
N ARG A 14 -17.50 -7.43 27.45
CA ARG A 14 -16.91 -7.59 26.10
C ARG A 14 -17.86 -8.25 25.08
N GLU A 15 -18.77 -9.08 25.55
CA GLU A 15 -19.79 -9.76 24.73
C GLU A 15 -20.87 -8.80 24.21
N ASP A 16 -21.18 -7.73 24.96
CA ASP A 16 -22.19 -6.73 24.55
C ASP A 16 -21.75 -5.91 23.33
N ILE A 17 -20.42 -5.84 23.08
CA ILE A 17 -19.84 -5.16 21.92
C ILE A 17 -20.29 -5.83 20.61
N GLN A 18 -20.50 -7.16 20.62
CA GLN A 18 -20.91 -7.90 19.42
C GLN A 18 -22.34 -7.54 18.97
N TYR A 19 -23.15 -6.99 19.86
CA TYR A 19 -24.53 -6.58 19.59
C TYR A 19 -24.68 -5.06 19.42
N PHE A 20 -23.57 -4.32 19.46
CA PHE A 20 -23.61 -2.86 19.34
C PHE A 20 -23.80 -2.46 17.88
N VAL A 21 -25.00 -1.99 17.55
CA VAL A 21 -25.34 -1.48 16.21
C VAL A 21 -25.04 0.02 16.18
N PHE A 22 -24.06 0.41 15.37
CA PHE A 22 -23.81 1.82 15.11
C PHE A 22 -24.96 2.42 14.28
N PRO A 23 -25.44 3.63 14.62
CA PRO A 23 -26.46 4.31 13.82
C PRO A 23 -25.91 4.69 12.44
N ASP A 24 -26.78 4.70 11.42
CA ASP A 24 -26.42 5.05 10.03
C ASP A 24 -25.78 6.44 9.89
N LYS A 25 -26.11 7.35 10.82
CA LYS A 25 -25.41 8.62 11.01
C LYS A 25 -24.83 8.64 12.41
N PHE A 26 -23.52 8.46 12.50
CA PHE A 26 -22.78 8.58 13.74
C PHE A 26 -22.31 10.02 13.93
N ASP A 27 -22.68 10.64 15.04
CA ASP A 27 -22.13 11.93 15.43
C ASP A 27 -20.68 11.75 15.88
N HIS A 28 -19.73 12.12 15.01
CA HIS A 28 -18.30 12.02 15.28
C HIS A 28 -17.81 12.94 16.41
N THR A 29 -18.67 13.81 16.97
CA THR A 29 -18.34 14.60 18.17
C THR A 29 -18.57 13.83 19.48
N GLN A 30 -19.29 12.71 19.45
CA GLN A 30 -19.63 11.90 20.62
C GLN A 30 -18.92 10.54 20.57
N SER A 31 -18.72 9.93 21.75
CA SER A 31 -18.22 8.55 21.78
C SER A 31 -19.38 7.57 21.64
N GLY A 32 -19.23 6.61 20.74
CA GLY A 32 -20.16 5.49 20.60
C GLY A 32 -20.09 4.50 21.77
N VAL A 33 -19.12 4.63 22.67
CA VAL A 33 -18.97 3.76 23.84
C VAL A 33 -19.71 4.37 25.03
N PRO A 34 -20.77 3.73 25.55
CA PRO A 34 -21.46 4.20 26.75
C PRO A 34 -20.51 4.27 27.94
N GLY A 35 -20.57 5.37 28.70
CA GLY A 35 -19.72 5.54 29.89
C GLY A 35 -18.26 5.88 29.60
N ASN A 36 -17.92 6.30 28.37
CA ASN A 36 -16.57 6.74 28.03
C ASN A 36 -16.10 7.85 29.00
N PRO A 37 -14.92 7.73 29.64
CA PRO A 37 -14.42 8.75 30.57
C PRO A 37 -14.24 10.13 29.92
N CYS A 38 -14.15 10.22 28.59
CA CYS A 38 -14.14 11.48 27.85
C CYS A 38 -15.42 12.32 28.04
N TYR A 39 -16.53 11.76 28.52
CA TYR A 39 -17.70 12.57 28.91
C TYR A 39 -17.43 13.40 30.19
N ASN A 40 -16.42 13.04 31.00
CA ASN A 40 -16.02 13.79 32.18
C ASN A 40 -15.01 14.89 31.83
N ILE A 41 -15.38 16.14 32.07
CA ILE A 41 -14.53 17.30 31.77
C ILE A 41 -13.18 17.27 32.52
N ARG A 42 -13.15 16.75 33.76
CA ARG A 42 -11.90 16.66 34.54
C ARG A 42 -10.92 15.70 33.89
N PHE A 43 -11.42 14.58 33.37
CA PHE A 43 -10.61 13.62 32.64
C PHE A 43 -10.07 14.22 31.34
N ARG A 44 -10.91 14.95 30.58
CA ARG A 44 -10.46 15.65 29.36
C ARG A 44 -9.38 16.69 29.63
N ILE A 45 -9.52 17.47 30.72
CA ILE A 45 -8.51 18.43 31.14
C ILE A 45 -7.20 17.73 31.48
N PHE A 46 -7.25 16.62 32.22
CA PHE A 46 -6.07 15.81 32.53
C PHE A 46 -5.38 15.32 31.26
N VAL A 47 -6.12 14.68 30.33
CA VAL A 47 -5.58 14.20 29.05
C VAL A 47 -4.97 15.33 28.23
N PHE A 48 -5.61 16.51 28.19
CA PHE A 48 -5.10 17.68 27.48
C PHE A 48 -3.75 18.15 28.05
N PHE A 49 -3.63 18.28 29.37
CA PHE A 49 -2.36 18.67 29.99
C PHE A 49 -1.30 17.59 29.86
N SER A 50 -1.65 16.31 29.99
CA SER A 50 -0.73 15.20 29.71
C SER A 50 -0.23 15.24 28.26
N TYR A 51 -1.11 15.51 27.29
CA TYR A 51 -0.73 15.68 25.89
C TYR A 51 0.25 16.83 25.70
N ILE A 52 0.01 18.00 26.31
CA ILE A 52 0.95 19.12 26.25
C ILE A 52 2.29 18.72 26.85
N VAL A 53 2.32 18.19 28.07
CA VAL A 53 3.58 17.80 28.73
C VAL A 53 4.35 16.77 27.90
N LEU A 54 3.67 15.74 27.42
CA LEU A 54 4.30 14.73 26.58
C LEU A 54 4.86 15.35 25.30
N THR A 55 4.08 16.15 24.57
CA THR A 55 4.56 16.78 23.33
C THR A 55 5.76 17.71 23.57
N GLN A 56 5.78 18.46 24.66
CA GLN A 56 6.93 19.30 25.02
C GLN A 56 8.17 18.47 25.40
N ILE A 57 8.01 17.38 26.15
CA ILE A 57 9.09 16.44 26.47
C ILE A 57 9.66 15.82 25.19
N PHE A 58 8.80 15.33 24.30
CA PHE A 58 9.23 14.78 23.01
C PHE A 58 9.97 15.84 22.18
N GLN A 59 9.50 17.08 22.15
CA GLN A 59 10.20 18.15 21.45
C GLN A 59 11.58 18.43 22.05
N LEU A 60 11.70 18.43 23.37
CA LEU A 60 12.97 18.69 24.07
C LEU A 60 14.00 17.57 23.84
N PHE A 61 13.58 16.31 23.85
CA PHE A 61 14.51 15.17 23.81
C PHE A 61 14.63 14.48 22.46
N CYS A 62 13.64 14.62 21.56
CA CYS A 62 13.60 13.89 20.29
C CYS A 62 13.79 14.78 19.06
N THR A 63 13.92 16.11 19.21
CA THR A 63 14.27 17.00 18.09
C THR A 63 15.78 16.99 17.92
N PRO A 64 16.33 16.54 16.77
CA PRO A 64 17.76 16.62 16.51
C PRO A 64 18.22 18.09 16.51
N THR A 65 19.37 18.36 17.14
CA THR A 65 19.95 19.73 17.20
C THR A 65 21.18 19.88 16.31
N ASP A 66 21.62 18.80 15.70
CA ASP A 66 22.80 18.76 14.84
C ASP A 66 22.58 19.53 13.53
N ARG A 67 23.57 20.32 13.12
CA ARG A 67 23.57 20.99 11.82
C ARG A 67 24.15 20.06 10.76
N ILE A 68 23.29 19.29 10.11
CA ILE A 68 23.69 18.36 9.05
C ILE A 68 23.78 19.11 7.70
N ILE A 69 24.87 18.90 6.97
CA ILE A 69 25.05 19.38 5.59
C ILE A 69 24.80 18.19 4.65
N GLY A 70 23.82 18.31 3.75
CA GLY A 70 23.42 17.21 2.86
C GLY A 70 22.45 16.22 3.51
N ILE A 71 22.35 15.02 2.93
CA ILE A 71 21.47 13.94 3.41
C ILE A 71 22.28 12.93 4.23
N GLN A 72 21.85 12.69 5.47
CA GLN A 72 22.44 11.67 6.33
C GLN A 72 21.38 10.64 6.73
N ASP A 73 21.72 9.36 6.59
CA ASP A 73 20.85 8.25 6.95
C ASP A 73 21.54 7.29 7.90
N ILE A 74 21.03 7.22 9.13
CA ILE A 74 21.57 6.34 10.18
C ILE A 74 21.48 4.86 9.77
N GLY A 75 20.43 4.47 9.03
CA GLY A 75 20.30 3.11 8.53
C GLY A 75 21.45 2.73 7.60
N HIS A 76 21.84 3.61 6.69
CA HIS A 76 23.00 3.40 5.82
C HIS A 76 24.32 3.34 6.60
N LEU A 77 24.48 4.19 7.63
CA LEU A 77 25.68 4.18 8.48
C LEU A 77 25.80 2.84 9.24
N ILE A 78 24.69 2.37 9.82
CA ILE A 78 24.65 1.09 10.54
C ILE A 78 24.92 -0.09 9.58
N THR A 79 24.41 -0.04 8.35
CA THR A 79 24.57 -1.13 7.37
C THR A 79 25.82 -1.01 6.50
N THR A 80 26.67 0.00 6.71
CA THR A 80 27.90 0.21 5.95
C THR A 80 28.81 -1.02 5.89
N PRO A 81 29.03 -1.79 6.98
CA PRO A 81 29.83 -3.02 6.90
C PRO A 81 29.28 -4.04 5.91
N ILE A 82 27.94 -4.20 5.84
CA ILE A 82 27.28 -5.12 4.90
C ILE A 82 27.37 -4.58 3.47
N ASN A 83 27.20 -3.26 3.30
CA ASN A 83 27.37 -2.61 2.01
C ASN A 83 28.78 -2.83 1.44
N ASN A 84 29.81 -2.75 2.28
CA ASN A 84 31.19 -3.03 1.90
C ASN A 84 31.39 -4.49 1.46
N LEU A 85 30.73 -5.45 2.11
CA LEU A 85 30.76 -6.86 1.68
C LEU A 85 30.19 -7.05 0.27
N TYR A 86 29.13 -6.32 -0.11
CA TYR A 86 28.60 -6.38 -1.47
C TYR A 86 29.60 -5.88 -2.51
N LYS A 87 30.35 -4.82 -2.17
CA LYS A 87 31.37 -4.23 -3.04
C LYS A 87 32.62 -5.09 -3.16
N GLU A 88 33.01 -5.75 -2.08
CA GLU A 88 34.16 -6.64 -2.03
C GLU A 88 33.88 -7.98 -2.72
N TYR A 89 32.68 -8.55 -2.52
CA TYR A 89 32.30 -9.87 -3.00
C TYR A 89 31.12 -9.80 -3.98
N ARG A 90 31.42 -9.63 -5.27
CA ARG A 90 30.41 -9.58 -6.35
C ARG A 90 29.45 -10.78 -6.37
N TRP A 91 29.92 -11.97 -6.03
CA TRP A 91 29.04 -13.15 -5.99
C TRP A 91 27.96 -13.01 -4.90
N PHE A 92 28.28 -12.38 -3.78
CA PHE A 92 27.38 -12.18 -2.66
C PHE A 92 26.33 -11.12 -3.01
N SER A 93 26.72 -10.04 -3.69
CA SER A 93 25.77 -9.04 -4.16
C SER A 93 24.77 -9.63 -5.16
N ILE A 94 25.25 -10.38 -6.16
CA ILE A 94 24.41 -11.05 -7.16
C ILE A 94 23.43 -12.00 -6.47
N LEU A 95 23.89 -12.78 -5.49
CA LEU A 95 23.03 -13.71 -4.75
C LEU A 95 21.88 -12.97 -4.06
N ILE A 96 22.17 -11.90 -3.31
CA ILE A 96 21.13 -11.16 -2.59
C ILE A 96 20.19 -10.41 -3.54
N GLN A 97 20.71 -9.83 -4.62
CA GLN A 97 19.91 -9.20 -5.69
C GLN A 97 18.95 -10.22 -6.33
N LEU A 98 19.45 -11.41 -6.66
CA LEU A 98 18.65 -12.47 -7.26
C LEU A 98 17.57 -12.97 -6.30
N LEU A 99 17.89 -13.18 -5.02
CA LEU A 99 16.90 -13.56 -4.01
C LEU A 99 15.83 -12.50 -3.86
N SER A 100 16.21 -11.22 -3.85
CA SER A 100 15.27 -10.10 -3.82
C SER A 100 14.33 -10.12 -5.02
N ALA A 101 14.87 -10.27 -6.23
CA ALA A 101 14.08 -10.30 -7.45
C ALA A 101 13.14 -11.51 -7.53
N ILE A 102 13.62 -12.71 -7.20
CA ILE A 102 12.80 -13.93 -7.17
C ILE A 102 11.62 -13.77 -6.22
N ILE A 103 11.83 -13.20 -5.03
CA ILE A 103 10.75 -12.98 -4.06
C ILE A 103 9.66 -12.08 -4.66
N LEU A 104 10.05 -10.98 -5.31
CA LEU A 104 9.09 -10.03 -5.86
C LEU A 104 8.40 -10.58 -7.12
N ASP A 105 9.14 -11.21 -8.02
CA ASP A 105 8.58 -11.84 -9.22
C ASP A 105 7.63 -12.98 -8.87
N ALA A 106 8.01 -13.85 -7.93
CA ALA A 106 7.15 -14.93 -7.45
C ALA A 106 5.89 -14.38 -6.77
N THR A 107 6.02 -13.33 -5.95
CA THR A 107 4.86 -12.67 -5.32
C THR A 107 3.96 -12.04 -6.37
N TYR A 108 4.52 -11.36 -7.37
CA TYR A 108 3.80 -10.76 -8.48
C TYR A 108 2.99 -11.78 -9.27
N LEU A 109 3.63 -12.88 -9.68
CA LEU A 109 2.95 -13.96 -10.38
C LEU A 109 1.89 -14.62 -9.50
N TYR A 110 2.22 -14.95 -8.26
CA TYR A 110 1.29 -15.59 -7.32
C TYR A 110 0.03 -14.74 -7.12
N ILE A 111 0.20 -13.47 -6.75
CA ILE A 111 -0.91 -12.57 -6.46
C ILE A 111 -1.75 -12.29 -7.71
N SER A 112 -1.10 -12.06 -8.85
CA SER A 112 -1.80 -11.80 -10.11
C SER A 112 -2.61 -13.01 -10.56
N LEU A 113 -2.02 -14.21 -10.54
CA LEU A 113 -2.71 -15.47 -10.88
C LEU A 113 -3.84 -15.76 -9.88
N TYR A 114 -3.57 -15.58 -8.59
CA TYR A 114 -4.57 -15.76 -7.55
C TYR A 114 -5.77 -14.83 -7.77
N TRP A 115 -5.52 -13.57 -8.12
CA TRP A 115 -6.59 -12.63 -8.43
C TRP A 115 -7.38 -13.07 -9.66
N VAL A 116 -6.71 -13.43 -10.76
CA VAL A 116 -7.36 -13.86 -12.01
C VAL A 116 -8.28 -15.07 -11.80
N ILE A 117 -7.83 -16.04 -11.00
CA ILE A 117 -8.54 -17.32 -10.82
C ILE A 117 -9.64 -17.20 -9.75
N TYR A 118 -9.35 -16.56 -8.61
CA TYR A 118 -10.19 -16.65 -7.42
C TYR A 118 -10.90 -15.34 -7.05
N GLN A 119 -10.29 -14.17 -7.27
CA GLN A 119 -10.84 -12.91 -6.80
C GLN A 119 -11.86 -12.32 -7.77
N ARG A 120 -12.85 -11.61 -7.23
CA ARG A 120 -13.98 -11.03 -8.00
C ARG A 120 -14.20 -9.54 -7.74
N ASN A 121 -13.37 -8.92 -6.91
CA ASN A 121 -13.35 -7.48 -6.66
C ASN A 121 -12.05 -6.88 -7.24
N PHE A 122 -12.02 -5.56 -7.41
CA PHE A 122 -10.83 -4.86 -7.92
C PHE A 122 -9.94 -4.25 -6.82
N ARG A 123 -10.21 -4.56 -5.54
CA ARG A 123 -9.58 -3.92 -4.38
C ARG A 123 -8.05 -3.94 -4.42
N LEU A 124 -7.47 -5.11 -4.67
CA LEU A 124 -6.01 -5.30 -4.73
C LEU A 124 -5.39 -4.37 -5.78
N PHE A 125 -5.91 -4.39 -7.01
CA PHE A 125 -5.38 -3.58 -8.10
C PHE A 125 -5.63 -2.10 -7.90
N ALA A 126 -6.80 -1.71 -7.35
CA ALA A 126 -7.04 -0.34 -6.95
C ALA A 126 -5.98 0.15 -5.94
N SER A 127 -5.67 -0.65 -4.93
CA SER A 127 -4.64 -0.34 -3.92
C SER A 127 -3.27 -0.13 -4.57
N LEU A 128 -2.86 -1.06 -5.44
CA LEU A 128 -1.57 -1.00 -6.14
C LEU A 128 -1.48 0.20 -7.10
N ILE A 129 -2.54 0.46 -7.87
CA ILE A 129 -2.60 1.59 -8.80
C ILE A 129 -2.46 2.90 -8.03
N ILE A 130 -3.26 3.11 -6.97
CA ILE A 130 -3.20 4.34 -6.17
C ILE A 130 -1.81 4.48 -5.55
N PHE A 131 -1.26 3.40 -4.97
CA PHE A 131 0.07 3.41 -4.37
C PHE A 131 1.17 3.80 -5.36
N TYR A 132 1.20 3.23 -6.57
CA TYR A 132 2.24 3.53 -7.55
C TYR A 132 2.02 4.85 -8.29
N VAL A 133 0.79 5.29 -8.52
CA VAL A 133 0.49 6.61 -9.10
C VAL A 133 0.94 7.72 -8.15
N VAL A 134 0.59 7.63 -6.87
CA VAL A 134 1.02 8.60 -5.87
C VAL A 134 2.54 8.58 -5.73
N ARG A 135 3.17 7.40 -5.71
CA ARG A 135 4.64 7.30 -5.71
C ARG A 135 5.26 7.97 -6.93
N ALA A 136 4.73 7.73 -8.13
CA ALA A 136 5.23 8.33 -9.37
C ALA A 136 5.15 9.86 -9.33
N ILE A 137 4.07 10.42 -8.77
CA ILE A 137 3.96 11.87 -8.56
C ILE A 137 5.08 12.36 -7.64
N HIS A 138 5.28 11.74 -6.46
CA HIS A 138 6.33 12.14 -5.53
C HIS A 138 7.73 12.06 -6.16
N LEU A 139 8.03 10.97 -6.87
CA LEU A 139 9.31 10.79 -7.56
C LEU A 139 9.56 11.85 -8.63
N ASN A 140 8.53 12.44 -9.23
CA ASN A 140 8.70 13.51 -10.22
C ASN A 140 8.70 14.91 -9.61
N LEU A 141 8.15 15.08 -8.41
CA LEU A 141 8.16 16.35 -7.68
C LEU A 141 9.45 16.56 -6.88
N VAL A 142 10.01 15.49 -6.31
CA VAL A 142 11.19 15.54 -5.43
C VAL A 142 12.19 14.48 -5.87
N LYS A 143 13.41 14.93 -6.17
CA LYS A 143 14.56 14.07 -6.48
C LYS A 143 15.53 14.12 -5.31
N LEU A 144 15.88 12.97 -4.77
CA LEU A 144 16.90 12.84 -3.74
C LEU A 144 18.25 12.50 -4.38
N GLU A 145 19.32 12.93 -3.72
CA GLU A 145 20.69 12.59 -4.10
C GLU A 145 20.90 11.07 -4.03
N PHE A 146 21.84 10.53 -4.81
CA PHE A 146 22.24 9.15 -4.65
C PHE A 146 23.05 9.00 -3.35
N PRO A 147 22.77 7.98 -2.52
CA PRO A 147 23.62 7.68 -1.38
C PRO A 147 25.07 7.42 -1.80
N GLN A 148 26.04 7.88 -1.01
CA GLN A 148 27.47 7.71 -1.33
C GLN A 148 27.86 6.23 -1.48
N GLY A 149 27.21 5.34 -0.73
CA GLY A 149 27.45 3.90 -0.79
C GLY A 149 26.48 3.14 -1.70
N TYR A 150 25.74 3.82 -2.58
CA TYR A 150 24.82 3.18 -3.52
C TYR A 150 25.50 2.02 -4.26
N PHE A 151 24.86 0.87 -4.24
CA PHE A 151 25.34 -0.31 -4.96
C PHE A 151 24.13 -1.07 -5.50
N TRP A 152 23.95 -1.12 -6.82
CA TRP A 152 22.87 -1.89 -7.45
C TRP A 152 23.18 -2.19 -8.90
N GLU A 153 24.17 -3.05 -9.10
CA GLU A 153 24.60 -3.41 -10.45
C GLU A 153 23.61 -4.36 -11.13
N ASP A 154 23.68 -4.42 -12.45
CA ASP A 154 22.96 -5.42 -13.24
C ASP A 154 23.64 -6.79 -13.09
N PRO A 155 22.95 -7.81 -12.54
CA PRO A 155 23.48 -9.16 -12.44
C PRO A 155 23.45 -9.91 -13.80
N ASN A 156 22.97 -9.29 -14.88
CA ASN A 156 22.69 -9.90 -16.19
C ASN A 156 21.64 -11.02 -16.11
N ILE A 157 20.68 -10.89 -15.19
CA ILE A 157 19.57 -11.83 -15.02
C ILE A 157 18.27 -11.02 -15.12
N PRO A 158 17.33 -11.41 -16.00
CA PRO A 158 16.08 -10.68 -16.13
C PRO A 158 15.21 -10.85 -14.89
N SER A 159 14.46 -9.80 -14.55
CA SER A 159 13.38 -9.82 -13.56
C SER A 159 12.13 -9.20 -14.16
N LEU A 160 10.94 -9.66 -13.74
CA LEU A 160 9.67 -9.13 -14.23
C LEU A 160 9.36 -7.77 -13.62
N VAL A 161 9.68 -7.57 -12.34
CA VAL A 161 9.30 -6.36 -11.60
C VAL A 161 10.48 -5.56 -11.05
N VAL A 162 11.67 -6.15 -10.93
CA VAL A 162 12.87 -5.45 -10.45
C VAL A 162 13.64 -4.87 -11.62
N LYS A 163 14.01 -3.59 -11.51
CA LYS A 163 14.93 -2.92 -12.43
C LYS A 163 16.32 -2.84 -11.78
N TYR A 164 17.33 -3.26 -12.52
CA TYR A 164 18.72 -3.17 -12.08
C TYR A 164 19.43 -1.98 -12.71
N GLY A 165 20.42 -1.44 -12.01
CA GLY A 165 21.15 -0.24 -12.42
C GLY A 165 20.75 1.01 -11.64
N TYR A 166 21.32 2.15 -12.05
CA TYR A 166 21.21 3.42 -11.35
C TYR A 166 19.90 4.14 -11.66
N PHE A 167 18.97 4.12 -10.71
CA PHE A 167 17.71 4.87 -10.78
C PHE A 167 17.50 5.72 -9.52
N SER A 168 17.01 6.95 -9.73
CA SER A 168 16.62 7.85 -8.64
C SER A 168 15.15 7.61 -8.27
N ASP A 169 14.82 6.39 -7.81
CA ASP A 169 13.47 6.00 -7.40
C ASP A 169 13.31 5.88 -5.88
N PHE A 170 14.07 6.67 -5.12
CA PHE A 170 14.15 6.59 -3.65
C PHE A 170 12.79 6.71 -2.92
N PHE A 171 12.07 7.83 -3.05
CA PHE A 171 10.91 8.07 -2.18
C PHE A 171 9.56 7.66 -2.79
N TYR A 172 8.73 6.82 -2.16
CA TYR A 172 8.98 5.88 -1.05
C TYR A 172 9.21 4.46 -1.59
N SER A 173 9.60 3.49 -0.76
CA SER A 173 9.99 2.15 -1.22
C SER A 173 8.80 1.36 -1.76
N GLY A 174 8.84 1.06 -3.07
CA GLY A 174 7.85 0.17 -3.70
C GLY A 174 8.06 -1.30 -3.37
N HIS A 175 9.32 -1.77 -3.25
CA HIS A 175 9.63 -3.17 -2.92
C HIS A 175 8.93 -3.58 -1.62
N VAL A 176 9.08 -2.74 -0.59
CA VAL A 176 8.50 -2.94 0.74
C VAL A 176 6.98 -2.72 0.69
N GLY A 177 6.52 -1.58 0.18
CA GLY A 177 5.08 -1.27 0.20
C GLY A 177 4.23 -2.24 -0.64
N TYR A 178 4.78 -2.75 -1.75
CA TYR A 178 4.14 -3.79 -2.56
C TYR A 178 3.87 -5.06 -1.74
N LEU A 179 4.89 -5.60 -1.07
CA LEU A 179 4.75 -6.79 -0.25
C LEU A 179 3.84 -6.57 0.96
N VAL A 180 3.82 -5.36 1.53
CA VAL A 180 2.85 -4.98 2.57
C VAL A 180 1.42 -5.05 2.03
N ILE A 181 1.14 -4.49 0.84
CA ILE A 181 -0.18 -4.57 0.20
C ILE A 181 -0.56 -6.04 -0.04
N CYS A 182 0.35 -6.85 -0.59
CA CYS A 182 0.11 -8.28 -0.82
C CYS A 182 -0.16 -9.03 0.49
N GLY A 183 0.60 -8.75 1.55
CA GLY A 183 0.39 -9.32 2.88
C GLY A 183 -0.97 -8.96 3.48
N LEU A 184 -1.39 -7.70 3.34
CA LEU A 184 -2.71 -7.22 3.78
C LEU A 184 -3.84 -7.87 2.98
N GLU A 185 -3.69 -8.00 1.66
CA GLU A 185 -4.68 -8.68 0.81
C GLU A 185 -4.85 -10.14 1.23
N MET A 186 -3.75 -10.88 1.40
CA MET A 186 -3.81 -12.27 1.87
C MET A 186 -4.45 -12.39 3.26
N ARG A 187 -4.23 -11.42 4.14
CA ARG A 187 -4.88 -11.38 5.46
C ARG A 187 -6.39 -11.21 5.33
N MET A 188 -6.82 -10.33 4.44
CA MET A 188 -8.24 -10.00 4.23
C MET A 188 -9.05 -11.21 3.72
N ILE A 189 -8.42 -12.08 2.95
CA ILE A 189 -9.04 -13.32 2.42
C ILE A 189 -8.74 -14.56 3.29
N ASP A 190 -8.34 -14.35 4.55
CA ASP A 190 -8.06 -15.39 5.56
C ASP A 190 -6.89 -16.36 5.23
N LYS A 191 -5.97 -15.95 4.35
CA LYS A 191 -4.74 -16.70 4.03
C LYS A 191 -3.58 -16.27 4.94
N LYS A 192 -3.74 -16.52 6.25
CA LYS A 192 -2.83 -16.03 7.31
C LYS A 192 -1.36 -16.42 7.12
N TYR A 193 -1.08 -17.64 6.69
CA TYR A 193 0.31 -18.09 6.46
C TYR A 193 0.97 -17.36 5.29
N MET A 194 0.23 -17.18 4.19
CA MET A 194 0.74 -16.42 3.03
C MET A 194 0.91 -14.94 3.36
N SER A 195 -0.01 -14.38 4.14
CA SER A 195 0.11 -13.02 4.68
C SER A 195 1.37 -12.84 5.52
N ALA A 196 1.62 -13.74 6.48
CA ALA A 196 2.82 -13.73 7.32
C ALA A 196 4.10 -13.87 6.47
N PHE A 197 4.08 -14.75 5.47
CA PHE A 197 5.19 -14.90 4.52
C PHE A 197 5.48 -13.58 3.78
N PHE A 198 4.48 -12.90 3.23
CA PHE A 198 4.71 -11.62 2.54
C PHE A 198 5.18 -10.50 3.47
N PHE A 199 4.71 -10.45 4.72
CA PHE A 199 5.27 -9.50 5.70
C PHE A 199 6.74 -9.81 6.03
N PHE A 200 7.10 -11.09 6.17
CA PHE A 200 8.50 -11.49 6.35
C PHE A 200 9.35 -11.12 5.13
N CYS A 201 8.86 -11.40 3.91
CA CYS A 201 9.51 -10.97 2.67
C CYS A 201 9.66 -9.44 2.61
N SER A 202 8.69 -8.67 3.11
CA SER A 202 8.78 -7.22 3.17
C SER A 202 9.90 -6.75 4.10
N LEU A 203 10.14 -7.44 5.22
CA LEU A 203 11.27 -7.14 6.12
C LEU A 203 12.60 -7.49 5.46
N PHE A 204 12.66 -8.62 4.75
CA PHE A 204 13.83 -8.96 3.95
C PHE A 204 14.10 -7.90 2.87
N GLN A 205 13.06 -7.44 2.16
CA GLN A 205 13.20 -6.36 1.19
C GLN A 205 13.67 -5.06 1.84
N ALA A 206 13.14 -4.70 3.01
CA ALA A 206 13.60 -3.54 3.77
C ALA A 206 15.10 -3.65 4.11
N PHE A 207 15.55 -4.83 4.53
CA PHE A 207 16.96 -5.10 4.76
C PHE A 207 17.79 -4.89 3.48
N VAL A 208 17.41 -5.54 2.38
CA VAL A 208 18.12 -5.43 1.09
C VAL A 208 18.23 -3.97 0.63
N VAL A 209 17.12 -3.24 0.60
CA VAL A 209 17.14 -1.89 0.04
C VAL A 209 17.98 -0.90 0.87
N ILE A 210 18.07 -1.10 2.19
CA ILE A 210 18.90 -0.28 3.09
C ILE A 210 20.38 -0.71 3.01
N THR A 211 20.70 -2.01 2.96
CA THR A 211 22.09 -2.48 2.93
C THR A 211 22.77 -2.21 1.59
N PHE A 212 22.04 -2.29 0.48
CA PHE A 212 22.53 -1.85 -0.84
C PHE A 212 22.49 -0.32 -1.02
N GLN A 213 21.91 0.40 -0.06
CA GLN A 213 21.75 1.86 -0.10
C GLN A 213 21.04 2.35 -1.37
N ILE A 214 20.03 1.60 -1.81
CA ILE A 214 19.18 1.96 -2.95
C ILE A 214 17.89 2.65 -2.53
N HIS A 215 17.63 2.69 -1.22
CA HIS A 215 16.57 3.46 -0.59
C HIS A 215 17.06 4.00 0.74
N TYR A 216 16.62 5.20 1.10
CA TYR A 216 16.76 5.73 2.44
C TYR A 216 15.82 5.00 3.40
N THR A 217 16.16 4.96 4.69
CA THR A 217 15.37 4.36 5.76
C THR A 217 13.97 4.96 5.82
N ILE A 218 13.84 6.27 5.56
CA ILE A 218 12.54 6.96 5.46
C ILE A 218 11.68 6.41 4.32
N ASP A 219 12.28 5.95 3.23
CA ASP A 219 11.53 5.41 2.08
C ASP A 219 10.82 4.10 2.48
N VAL A 220 11.49 3.27 3.29
CA VAL A 220 10.95 1.99 3.79
C VAL A 220 9.76 2.23 4.71
N THR A 221 9.92 3.08 5.72
CA THR A 221 8.86 3.36 6.70
C THR A 221 7.66 4.02 6.03
N THR A 222 7.92 4.99 5.14
CA THR A 222 6.87 5.68 4.40
C THR A 222 6.18 4.76 3.40
N GLY A 223 6.92 3.84 2.77
CA GLY A 223 6.36 2.80 1.90
C GLY A 223 5.36 1.91 2.65
N CYS A 224 5.69 1.48 3.87
CA CYS A 224 4.76 0.73 4.74
C CYS A 224 3.50 1.54 5.09
N ILE A 225 3.66 2.81 5.46
CA ILE A 225 2.54 3.69 5.87
C ILE A 225 1.59 3.91 4.69
N PHE A 226 2.11 4.30 3.53
CA PHE A 226 1.30 4.53 2.34
C PHE A 226 0.64 3.24 1.85
N ALA A 227 1.35 2.12 1.85
CA ALA A 227 0.79 0.81 1.53
C ALA A 227 -0.42 0.48 2.40
N HIS A 228 -0.24 0.57 3.72
CA HIS A 228 -1.31 0.31 4.68
C HIS A 228 -2.49 1.30 4.52
N TYR A 229 -2.20 2.59 4.38
CA TYR A 229 -3.21 3.62 4.20
C TYR A 229 -4.03 3.39 2.93
N PHE A 230 -3.39 3.27 1.76
CA PHE A 230 -4.09 3.10 0.50
C PHE A 230 -4.84 1.78 0.41
N TYR A 231 -4.30 0.70 0.98
CA TYR A 231 -5.03 -0.56 1.08
C TYR A 231 -6.32 -0.41 1.88
N ASN A 232 -6.26 0.24 3.06
CA ASN A 232 -7.46 0.48 3.88
C ASN A 232 -8.46 1.41 3.19
N GLN A 233 -7.99 2.43 2.46
CA GLN A 233 -8.87 3.25 1.63
C GLN A 233 -9.58 2.40 0.56
N ALA A 234 -8.85 1.54 -0.15
CA ALA A 234 -9.44 0.66 -1.14
C ALA A 234 -10.46 -0.31 -0.52
N CYS A 235 -10.20 -0.86 0.68
CA CYS A 235 -11.19 -1.65 1.43
C CYS A 235 -12.45 -0.85 1.74
N TYR A 236 -12.30 0.39 2.23
CA TYR A 236 -13.44 1.24 2.57
C TYR A 236 -14.29 1.62 1.35
N TRP A 237 -13.64 1.86 0.20
CA TRP A 237 -14.30 2.25 -1.05
C TRP A 237 -14.60 1.08 -2.00
N GLU A 238 -14.36 -0.17 -1.61
CA GLU A 238 -14.39 -1.38 -2.47
C GLU A 238 -15.67 -1.46 -3.32
N VAL A 239 -16.85 -1.39 -2.68
CA VAL A 239 -18.14 -1.49 -3.38
C VAL A 239 -18.33 -0.36 -4.39
N LYS A 240 -17.88 0.86 -4.07
CA LYS A 240 -17.98 2.01 -4.97
C LYS A 240 -17.02 1.88 -6.15
N ILE A 241 -15.81 1.37 -5.90
CA ILE A 241 -14.82 1.09 -6.94
C ILE A 241 -15.37 0.07 -7.94
N ASP A 242 -15.89 -1.07 -7.44
CA ASP A 242 -16.47 -2.11 -8.29
C ASP A 242 -17.70 -1.60 -9.07
N PHE A 243 -18.52 -0.75 -8.45
CA PHE A 243 -19.65 -0.11 -9.13
C PHE A 243 -19.21 0.83 -10.27
N ILE A 244 -18.17 1.64 -10.05
CA ILE A 244 -17.60 2.50 -11.10
C ILE A 244 -17.06 1.66 -12.24
N LEU A 245 -16.35 0.56 -11.96
CA LEU A 245 -15.85 -0.35 -12.98
C LEU A 245 -16.96 -0.98 -13.80
N LYS A 246 -18.07 -1.37 -13.17
CA LYS A 246 -19.26 -1.87 -13.87
C LYS A 246 -19.84 -0.82 -14.82
N ILE A 247 -19.92 0.44 -14.40
CA ILE A 247 -20.38 1.55 -15.27
C ILE A 247 -19.44 1.70 -16.47
N LEU A 248 -18.12 1.75 -16.23
CA LEU A 248 -17.13 1.89 -17.30
C LEU A 248 -17.19 0.74 -18.30
N ALA A 249 -17.32 -0.50 -17.82
CA ALA A 249 -17.47 -1.68 -18.67
C ALA A 249 -18.72 -1.61 -19.55
N ASN A 250 -19.86 -1.18 -18.99
CA ASN A 250 -21.10 -1.02 -19.76
C ASN A 250 -20.98 0.02 -20.87
N ILE A 251 -20.28 1.14 -20.61
CA ILE A 251 -20.02 2.18 -21.62
C ILE A 251 -19.19 1.61 -22.78
N LEU A 252 -18.16 0.82 -22.48
CA LEU A 252 -17.30 0.20 -23.49
C LEU A 252 -18.08 -0.81 -24.35
N VAL A 253 -18.89 -1.67 -23.73
CA VAL A 253 -19.73 -2.65 -24.45
C VAL A 253 -20.76 -1.94 -25.33
N TYR A 254 -21.38 -0.87 -24.85
CA TYR A 254 -22.33 -0.08 -25.65
C TYR A 254 -21.67 0.53 -26.89
N LYS A 255 -20.47 1.11 -26.73
CA LYS A 255 -19.70 1.69 -27.85
C LYS A 255 -19.29 0.64 -28.88
N GLN A 256 -18.93 -0.57 -28.44
CA GLN A 256 -18.62 -1.69 -29.33
C GLN A 256 -19.84 -2.13 -30.15
N LYS A 257 -21.01 -2.29 -29.52
CA LYS A 257 -22.26 -2.63 -30.23
C LYS A 257 -22.67 -1.57 -31.27
N GLN A 258 -22.53 -0.28 -30.95
CA GLN A 258 -22.79 0.78 -31.95
C GLN A 258 -21.82 0.73 -33.13
N THR A 259 -20.55 0.39 -32.89
CA THR A 259 -19.53 0.31 -33.95
C THR A 259 -19.80 -0.87 -34.88
N ILE A 260 -20.11 -2.05 -34.33
CA ILE A 260 -20.48 -3.25 -35.09
C ILE A 260 -21.77 -3.01 -35.88
N GLY A 261 -22.81 -2.43 -35.25
CA GLY A 261 -24.07 -2.12 -35.93
C GLY A 261 -23.91 -1.11 -37.08
N LYS A 262 -22.99 -0.15 -36.97
CA LYS A 262 -22.66 0.76 -38.10
C LYS A 262 -21.94 0.03 -39.24
N GLN A 263 -21.07 -0.93 -38.94
CA GLN A 263 -20.38 -1.74 -39.96
C GLN A 263 -21.34 -2.71 -40.67
N GLU A 264 -22.27 -3.36 -39.97
CA GLU A 264 -23.30 -4.20 -40.59
C GLU A 264 -24.25 -3.40 -41.50
N VAL A 265 -24.66 -2.20 -41.09
CA VAL A 265 -25.51 -1.32 -41.92
C VAL A 265 -24.77 -0.81 -43.17
N GLN A 266 -23.44 -0.64 -43.12
CA GLN A 266 -22.63 -0.33 -44.31
C GLN A 266 -22.37 -1.56 -45.20
N GLY A 267 -22.16 -2.74 -44.61
CA GLY A 267 -21.97 -4.00 -45.35
C GLY A 267 -23.22 -4.44 -46.11
N ASN A 268 -24.41 -4.32 -45.51
CA ASN A 268 -25.68 -4.65 -46.18
C ASN A 268 -26.07 -3.65 -47.28
N LYS A 269 -25.51 -2.43 -47.30
CA LYS A 269 -25.71 -1.49 -48.42
C LYS A 269 -24.84 -1.79 -49.64
N GLN A 270 -23.82 -2.65 -49.53
CA GLN A 270 -22.94 -3.02 -50.65
C GLN A 270 -23.33 -4.32 -51.34
N ILE A 271 -24.21 -5.14 -50.76
CA ILE A 271 -24.73 -6.38 -51.36
C ILE A 271 -26.13 -6.13 -51.94
N GLY A 272 -26.25 -5.10 -52.78
CA GLY A 272 -27.35 -4.93 -53.72
C GLY A 272 -26.88 -5.40 -55.09
N VAL A 273 -26.75 -6.72 -55.28
CA VAL A 273 -26.44 -7.30 -56.59
C VAL A 273 -27.61 -7.00 -57.52
N ILE A 274 -27.36 -6.08 -58.46
CA ILE A 274 -28.24 -5.83 -59.60
C ILE A 274 -28.15 -7.08 -60.48
N ILE A 275 -29.18 -7.91 -60.44
CA ILE A 275 -29.41 -8.94 -61.46
C ILE A 275 -30.03 -8.21 -62.65
N VAL A 276 -29.22 -8.00 -63.68
CA VAL A 276 -29.64 -7.59 -65.03
C VAL A 276 -29.93 -8.84 -65.84
#